data_AF-A0A7C7JME0-F1
#
_entry.id   AF-A0A7C7JME0-F1
#
_cell.length_a   1.000
_cell.length_b   1.000
_cell.length_c   1.000
_cell.angle_alpha   90.00
_cell.angle_beta   90.00
_cell.angle_gamma   90.00
#
_symmetry.space_group_name_H-M   'P 1'
#
loop_
_entity.id
_entity.type
_entity.pdbx_description
1 polymer ?
#
loop_
_entity_poly.entity_id
_entity_poly.type
_entity_poly.pdbx_seq_one_letter_code
_entity_poly.pdbx_strand_id
1 'polypeptide(L)'
;MVKYYVGVYDGFGDHNAGEVVAGNGKDNLGYAFRVEFTPTNLGFQADKGYLHKETYLGEKKELTFGFGYGASKLDLGNGQSYNFKSWTVDANWEQKLAYQGLALVPKVEVGYVYTDGDNLPLAGSSNSTAVANLDKVKTWYITVGTLFDKQIWLGKLGLYIKYQDTKVELNNSALGYSDIEPTMWTVAIPYYLAGQNAKIVFQWNHYDYDKKDANIHDPRNDKDDTNNDLTLAFQVQF
;
A
#
# COMPACT_ATOMS: atom_id res chain seq x y z
N MET A 1 -17.56 -10.25 -14.21
CA MET A 1 -16.39 -11.15 -14.34
C MET A 1 -15.79 -11.35 -12.94
N VAL A 2 -15.39 -12.57 -12.62
CA VAL A 2 -14.56 -12.88 -11.44
C VAL A 2 -13.17 -13.29 -11.92
N LYS A 3 -12.13 -12.79 -11.26
CA LYS A 3 -10.75 -13.27 -11.40
C LYS A 3 -10.28 -13.79 -10.05
N TYR A 4 -9.31 -14.69 -10.07
CA TYR A 4 -8.63 -15.10 -8.86
C TYR A 4 -7.15 -15.35 -9.13
N TYR A 5 -6.37 -15.18 -8.08
CA TYR A 5 -4.94 -15.41 -8.06
C TYR A 5 -4.63 -16.25 -6.82
N VAL A 6 -3.69 -17.17 -6.98
CA VAL A 6 -3.13 -17.95 -5.88
C VAL A 6 -1.62 -17.90 -6.02
N GLY A 7 -0.93 -17.75 -4.91
CA GLY A 7 0.52 -17.63 -4.87
C GLY A 7 1.09 -18.42 -3.71
N VAL A 8 2.25 -19.00 -3.96
CA VAL A 8 3.12 -19.60 -2.96
C VAL A 8 4.44 -18.84 -3.02
N TYR A 9 4.91 -18.40 -1.86
CA TYR A 9 6.08 -17.54 -1.71
C TYR A 9 6.96 -18.10 -0.60
N ASP A 10 8.19 -17.61 -0.51
CA ASP A 10 8.99 -17.80 0.70
C ASP A 10 8.31 -17.10 1.88
N GLY A 11 8.48 -17.65 3.07
CA GLY A 11 7.87 -17.16 4.29
C GLY A 11 8.39 -15.78 4.66
N PHE A 12 7.58 -15.03 5.40
CA PHE A 12 8.01 -13.74 5.89
C PHE A 12 9.26 -13.87 6.76
N GLY A 13 10.34 -13.18 6.37
CA GLY A 13 11.61 -13.19 7.09
C GLY A 13 12.55 -14.34 6.71
N ASP A 14 12.13 -15.26 5.84
CA ASP A 14 13.01 -16.27 5.26
C ASP A 14 14.16 -15.55 4.55
N HIS A 15 15.40 -15.95 4.90
CA HIS A 15 16.67 -15.38 4.43
C HIS A 15 17.00 -13.92 4.81
N ASN A 16 16.13 -13.17 5.50
CA ASN A 16 16.35 -11.74 5.80
C ASN A 16 16.49 -11.37 7.28
N ALA A 17 15.99 -12.19 8.21
CA ALA A 17 16.50 -12.12 9.58
C ALA A 17 17.95 -12.61 9.52
N GLY A 18 18.93 -11.83 9.98
CA GLY A 18 20.38 -12.15 9.97
C GLY A 18 20.79 -13.41 10.76
N GLU A 19 19.82 -14.26 11.08
CA GLU A 19 19.83 -15.47 11.85
C GLU A 19 18.56 -16.25 11.44
N VAL A 20 18.67 -17.20 10.48
CA VAL A 20 18.25 -18.55 10.87
C VAL A 20 19.14 -18.81 12.08
N VAL A 21 18.69 -18.53 13.30
CA VAL A 21 19.51 -18.49 14.53
C VAL A 21 20.57 -19.58 14.48
N ALA A 22 21.81 -19.21 14.15
CA ALA A 22 22.91 -20.14 13.93
C ALA A 22 22.54 -21.51 13.27
N GLY A 23 21.61 -21.55 12.30
CA GLY A 23 21.14 -22.77 11.62
C GLY A 23 19.94 -23.52 12.23
N ASN A 24 19.21 -22.97 13.21
CA ASN A 24 18.10 -23.64 13.91
C ASN A 24 16.68 -23.27 13.47
N GLY A 25 16.49 -22.17 12.74
CA GLY A 25 15.20 -21.78 12.15
C GLY A 25 14.81 -22.69 10.98
N LYS A 26 13.52 -22.75 10.66
CA LYS A 26 13.00 -23.53 9.51
C LYS A 26 12.34 -22.59 8.51
N ASP A 27 12.66 -22.77 7.24
CA ASP A 27 11.95 -22.12 6.14
C ASP A 27 10.49 -22.56 6.13
N ASN A 28 9.58 -21.62 5.86
CA ASN A 28 8.15 -21.92 5.77
C ASN A 28 7.57 -21.27 4.53
N LEU A 29 6.59 -21.92 3.90
CA LEU A 29 5.91 -21.31 2.77
C LEU A 29 4.92 -20.24 3.23
N GLY A 30 4.91 -19.13 2.51
CA GLY A 30 3.82 -18.17 2.49
C GLY A 30 2.78 -18.53 1.43
N TYR A 31 1.50 -18.35 1.76
CA TYR A 31 0.38 -18.57 0.85
C TYR A 31 -0.41 -17.29 0.71
N ALA A 32 -0.83 -16.96 -0.50
CA ALA A 32 -1.78 -15.89 -0.71
C ALA A 32 -2.84 -16.27 -1.73
N PHE A 33 -4.03 -15.72 -1.58
CA PHE A 33 -5.04 -15.71 -2.61
C PHE A 33 -5.67 -14.32 -2.72
N ARG A 34 -6.15 -14.01 -3.92
CA ARG A 34 -6.92 -12.79 -4.18
C ARG A 34 -8.06 -13.13 -5.13
N VAL A 35 -9.23 -12.56 -4.88
CA VAL A 35 -10.40 -12.64 -5.74
C VAL A 35 -10.81 -11.22 -6.10
N GLU A 36 -11.11 -11.01 -7.37
CA GLU A 36 -11.55 -9.72 -7.88
C GLU A 36 -12.87 -9.88 -8.63
N PHE A 37 -13.79 -8.95 -8.41
CA PHE A 37 -15.08 -8.90 -9.06
C PHE A 37 -15.26 -7.58 -9.82
N THR A 38 -15.65 -7.70 -11.09
CA THR A 38 -16.08 -6.57 -11.93
C THR A 38 -17.54 -6.80 -12.35
N PRO A 39 -18.48 -5.88 -12.07
CA PRO A 39 -19.88 -6.00 -12.49
C PRO A 39 -20.06 -5.70 -13.98
N THR A 40 -19.69 -6.66 -14.83
CA THR A 40 -19.73 -6.54 -16.29
C THR A 40 -21.16 -6.40 -16.84
N ASN A 41 -22.15 -6.89 -16.12
CA ASN A 41 -23.57 -6.67 -16.41
C ASN A 41 -24.01 -5.20 -16.31
N LEU A 42 -23.27 -4.36 -15.59
CA LEU A 42 -23.50 -2.90 -15.51
C LEU A 42 -22.63 -2.11 -16.52
N GLY A 43 -22.06 -2.80 -17.51
CA GLY A 43 -21.24 -2.21 -18.57
C GLY A 43 -19.81 -1.84 -18.15
N PHE A 44 -19.37 -2.27 -16.96
CA PHE A 44 -17.97 -2.14 -16.57
C PHE A 44 -17.11 -3.19 -17.29
N GLN A 45 -15.90 -2.79 -17.65
CA GLN A 45 -14.96 -3.62 -18.37
C GLN A 45 -13.93 -4.14 -17.38
N ALA A 46 -13.78 -5.47 -17.31
CA ALA A 46 -12.80 -6.09 -16.42
C ALA A 46 -11.41 -6.08 -17.04
N ASP A 47 -10.36 -5.94 -16.24
CA ASP A 47 -8.99 -6.17 -16.71
C ASP A 47 -8.80 -7.60 -17.22
N LYS A 48 -7.84 -7.83 -18.10
CA LYS A 48 -7.37 -9.19 -18.46
C LYS A 48 -5.91 -9.39 -18.04
N GLY A 49 -5.20 -8.32 -17.68
CA GLY A 49 -3.86 -8.40 -17.13
C GLY A 49 -3.83 -9.11 -15.77
N TYR A 50 -2.64 -9.60 -15.42
CA TYR A 50 -2.32 -10.14 -14.10
C TYR A 50 -2.18 -9.02 -13.05
N LEU A 51 -1.68 -7.86 -13.46
CA LEU A 51 -1.58 -6.65 -12.65
C LEU A 51 -2.51 -5.59 -13.22
N HIS A 52 -3.23 -4.89 -12.34
CA HIS A 52 -4.02 -3.74 -12.73
C HIS A 52 -3.10 -2.56 -13.04
N LYS A 53 -3.49 -1.77 -14.05
CA LYS A 53 -2.88 -0.47 -14.27
C LYS A 53 -3.41 0.50 -13.21
N GLU A 54 -2.54 1.42 -12.79
CA GLU A 54 -2.94 2.53 -11.92
C GLU A 54 -4.09 3.35 -12.53
N THR A 55 -4.06 3.58 -13.85
CA THR A 55 -5.14 4.21 -14.61
C THR A 55 -5.15 3.70 -16.04
N TYR A 56 -6.33 3.60 -16.64
CA TYR A 56 -6.52 3.26 -18.06
C TYR A 56 -6.70 4.51 -18.92
N LEU A 57 -6.45 5.70 -18.36
CA LEU A 57 -6.51 6.99 -19.06
C LEU A 57 -7.86 7.22 -19.75
N GLY A 58 -8.93 6.65 -19.20
CA GLY A 58 -10.28 6.75 -19.76
C GLY A 58 -10.57 5.85 -20.96
N GLU A 59 -9.63 4.98 -21.36
CA GLU A 59 -9.86 3.96 -22.39
C GLU A 59 -10.86 2.90 -21.93
N LYS A 60 -11.07 2.81 -20.61
CA LYS A 60 -11.85 1.77 -19.97
C LYS A 60 -12.79 2.34 -18.93
N LYS A 61 -14.04 1.86 -18.94
CA LYS A 61 -14.98 2.06 -17.82
C LYS A 61 -14.73 0.94 -16.82
N GLU A 62 -14.13 1.26 -15.69
CA GLU A 62 -13.66 0.28 -14.70
C GLU A 62 -14.42 0.43 -13.37
N LEU A 63 -14.80 -0.72 -12.82
CA LEU A 63 -15.21 -0.85 -11.43
C LEU A 63 -14.78 -2.25 -10.97
N THR A 64 -13.89 -2.31 -10.00
CA THR A 64 -13.37 -3.56 -9.44
C THR A 64 -13.54 -3.55 -7.93
N PHE A 65 -13.81 -4.72 -7.38
CA PHE A 65 -13.79 -5.01 -5.95
C PHE A 65 -12.82 -6.15 -5.73
N GLY A 66 -11.87 -5.97 -4.82
CA GLY A 66 -10.86 -6.94 -4.46
C GLY A 66 -11.06 -7.47 -3.05
N PHE A 67 -10.80 -8.75 -2.86
CA PHE A 67 -10.52 -9.34 -1.55
C PHE A 67 -9.23 -10.17 -1.66
N GLY A 68 -8.31 -9.96 -0.73
CA GLY A 68 -7.08 -10.72 -0.64
C GLY A 68 -6.87 -11.28 0.76
N TYR A 69 -6.19 -12.42 0.84
CA TYR A 69 -5.73 -13.01 2.09
C TYR A 69 -4.34 -13.61 1.88
N GLY A 70 -3.46 -13.41 2.86
CA GLY A 70 -2.14 -13.99 2.92
C GLY A 70 -1.87 -14.58 4.30
N ALA A 71 -1.12 -15.67 4.34
CA ALA A 71 -0.62 -16.23 5.58
C ALA A 71 0.80 -16.78 5.40
N SER A 72 1.65 -16.57 6.39
CA SER A 72 2.99 -17.14 6.43
C SER A 72 3.41 -17.38 7.87
N LYS A 73 4.50 -18.13 8.06
CA LYS A 73 5.08 -18.37 9.37
C LYS A 73 6.56 -17.97 9.35
N LEU A 74 7.02 -17.30 10.39
CA LEU A 74 8.43 -17.13 10.70
C LEU A 74 8.79 -18.11 11.84
N ASP A 75 9.85 -18.89 11.65
CA ASP A 75 10.36 -19.81 12.66
C ASP A 75 11.81 -19.45 12.97
N LEU A 76 12.04 -18.89 14.17
CA LEU A 76 13.38 -18.46 14.59
C LEU A 76 14.22 -19.62 15.14
N GLY A 77 13.68 -20.84 15.21
CA GLY A 77 14.30 -21.91 15.98
C GLY A 77 14.14 -21.70 17.49
N ASN A 78 14.65 -22.63 18.28
CA ASN A 78 14.60 -22.57 19.76
C ASN A 78 13.18 -22.49 20.37
N GLY A 79 12.16 -22.94 19.62
CA GLY A 79 10.76 -22.98 20.07
C GLY A 79 9.99 -21.66 19.91
N GLN A 80 10.57 -20.65 19.23
CA GLN A 80 9.89 -19.39 18.93
C GLN A 80 9.44 -19.33 17.47
N SER A 81 8.16 -19.04 17.26
CA SER A 81 7.57 -18.89 15.93
C SER A 81 6.41 -17.90 15.93
N TYR A 82 6.21 -17.24 14.79
CA TYR A 82 5.20 -16.19 14.61
C TYR A 82 4.41 -16.45 13.33
N ASN A 83 3.08 -16.40 13.40
CA ASN A 83 2.18 -16.62 12.28
C ASN A 83 1.60 -15.30 11.78
N PHE A 84 2.00 -14.89 10.59
CA PHE A 84 1.47 -13.70 9.96
C PHE A 84 0.21 -14.03 9.21
N LYS A 85 -0.84 -13.24 9.41
CA LYS A 85 -2.08 -13.32 8.63
C LYS A 85 -2.45 -11.93 8.21
N SER A 86 -2.67 -11.75 6.91
CA SER A 86 -3.08 -10.48 6.35
C SER A 86 -4.30 -10.67 5.48
N TRP A 87 -5.19 -9.68 5.46
CA TRP A 87 -6.27 -9.62 4.50
C TRP A 87 -6.50 -8.18 4.05
N THR A 88 -7.07 -8.06 2.86
CA THR A 88 -7.37 -6.77 2.27
C THR A 88 -8.73 -6.79 1.58
N VAL A 89 -9.41 -5.65 1.62
CA VAL A 89 -10.54 -5.33 0.76
C VAL A 89 -10.26 -4.01 0.06
N ASP A 90 -10.56 -3.96 -1.23
CA ASP A 90 -10.34 -2.76 -2.02
C ASP A 90 -11.43 -2.58 -3.08
N ALA A 91 -11.60 -1.34 -3.52
CA ALA A 91 -12.41 -1.03 -4.67
C ALA A 91 -11.75 0.08 -5.49
N ASN A 92 -11.83 -0.05 -6.80
CA ASN A 92 -11.34 0.95 -7.74
C ASN A 92 -12.41 1.25 -8.78
N TRP A 93 -12.60 2.53 -9.07
CA TRP A 93 -13.49 3.02 -10.10
C TRP A 93 -12.77 4.05 -10.95
N GLU A 94 -12.86 3.89 -12.27
CA GLU A 94 -12.41 4.87 -13.24
C GLU A 94 -13.44 4.94 -14.37
N GLN A 95 -13.85 6.15 -14.75
CA GLN A 95 -14.77 6.29 -15.87
C GLN A 95 -14.54 7.61 -16.59
N LYS A 96 -14.41 7.54 -17.91
CA LYS A 96 -14.45 8.72 -18.75
C LYS A 96 -15.85 9.36 -18.73
N LEU A 97 -15.90 10.61 -18.31
CA LEU A 97 -17.08 11.46 -18.34
C LEU A 97 -16.85 12.56 -19.39
N ALA A 98 -17.70 12.57 -20.42
CA ALA A 98 -17.72 13.65 -21.41
C ALA A 98 -18.98 14.49 -21.20
N TYR A 99 -18.81 15.76 -20.82
CA TYR A 99 -19.92 16.70 -20.69
C TYR A 99 -19.51 18.07 -21.24
N GLN A 100 -20.30 18.60 -22.19
CA GLN A 100 -20.15 19.93 -22.78
C GLN A 100 -18.72 20.30 -23.19
N GLY A 101 -18.00 19.37 -23.83
CA GLY A 101 -16.65 19.60 -24.34
C GLY A 101 -15.54 19.52 -23.28
N LEU A 102 -15.85 19.28 -22.01
CA LEU A 102 -14.88 18.88 -20.99
C LEU A 102 -14.83 17.34 -20.94
N ALA A 103 -13.64 16.79 -21.16
CA ALA A 103 -13.39 15.35 -21.07
C ALA A 103 -12.54 15.10 -19.82
N LEU A 104 -13.16 14.53 -18.79
CA LEU A 104 -12.50 14.15 -17.54
C LEU A 104 -12.56 12.65 -17.36
N VAL A 105 -11.54 12.09 -16.72
CA VAL A 105 -11.54 10.71 -16.27
C VAL A 105 -11.35 10.74 -14.76
N PRO A 106 -12.42 10.94 -13.98
CA PRO A 106 -12.36 10.74 -12.55
C PRO A 106 -11.96 9.30 -12.21
N LYS A 107 -11.19 9.19 -11.12
CA LYS A 107 -10.80 7.92 -10.51
C LYS A 107 -10.99 8.02 -9.00
N VAL A 108 -11.51 6.94 -8.42
CA VAL A 108 -11.60 6.74 -6.98
C VAL A 108 -11.06 5.36 -6.66
N GLU A 109 -10.19 5.28 -5.67
CA GLU A 109 -9.67 4.03 -5.14
C GLU A 109 -9.77 4.05 -3.62
N VAL A 110 -10.23 2.97 -3.03
CA VAL A 110 -10.29 2.80 -1.58
C VAL A 110 -9.77 1.43 -1.21
N GLY A 111 -9.10 1.33 -0.07
CA GLY A 111 -8.61 0.06 0.41
C GLY A 111 -8.49 0.02 1.92
N TYR A 112 -8.61 -1.19 2.45
CA TYR A 112 -8.30 -1.53 3.83
C TYR A 112 -7.41 -2.76 3.84
N VAL A 113 -6.37 -2.73 4.68
CA VAL A 113 -5.44 -3.82 4.91
C VAL A 113 -5.35 -4.05 6.40
N TYR A 114 -5.45 -5.31 6.80
CA TYR A 114 -5.23 -5.77 8.17
C TYR A 114 -4.13 -6.81 8.16
N THR A 115 -3.22 -6.71 9.11
CA THR A 115 -2.17 -7.71 9.36
C THR A 115 -2.10 -8.01 10.84
N ASP A 116 -2.15 -9.29 11.18
CA ASP A 116 -1.79 -9.84 12.48
C ASP A 116 -0.31 -10.21 12.45
N GLY A 117 0.46 -9.58 13.34
CA GLY A 117 1.90 -9.76 13.51
C GLY A 117 2.26 -10.81 14.56
N ASP A 118 1.28 -11.43 15.23
CA ASP A 118 1.45 -12.50 16.22
C ASP A 118 2.47 -12.16 17.33
N ASN A 119 2.50 -10.90 17.78
CA ASN A 119 3.46 -10.41 18.77
C ASN A 119 4.93 -10.53 18.34
N LEU A 120 5.24 -10.31 17.05
CA LEU A 120 6.62 -10.30 16.56
C LEU A 120 7.46 -9.28 17.36
N PRO A 121 8.56 -9.68 18.02
CA PRO A 121 9.41 -8.77 18.76
C PRO A 121 10.08 -7.75 17.83
N LEU A 122 9.98 -6.48 18.18
CA LEU A 122 10.65 -5.37 17.50
C LEU A 122 11.92 -5.02 18.28
N ALA A 123 13.08 -5.17 17.66
CA ALA A 123 14.36 -4.80 18.27
C ALA A 123 14.63 -3.29 18.14
N GLY A 124 15.24 -2.69 19.17
CA GLY A 124 15.75 -1.33 19.11
C GLY A 124 17.06 -1.24 18.34
N SER A 125 17.48 -0.02 17.97
CA SER A 125 18.68 0.23 17.14
C SER A 125 20.02 -0.15 17.78
N SER A 126 20.05 -0.48 19.08
CA SER A 126 21.29 -0.64 19.85
C SER A 126 21.35 -1.84 20.80
N ASN A 127 20.29 -2.64 20.94
CA ASN A 127 20.28 -3.83 21.80
C ASN A 127 19.39 -4.95 21.24
N SER A 128 19.83 -6.20 21.40
CA SER A 128 19.08 -7.43 21.07
C SER A 128 17.83 -7.66 21.95
N THR A 129 17.45 -6.70 22.79
CA THR A 129 16.23 -6.78 23.61
C THR A 129 15.07 -6.14 22.85
N ALA A 130 13.97 -6.88 22.72
CA ALA A 130 12.74 -6.36 22.13
C ALA A 130 12.25 -5.12 22.92
N VAL A 131 11.96 -4.04 22.21
CA VAL A 131 11.43 -2.79 22.80
C VAL A 131 9.90 -2.76 22.80
N ALA A 132 9.28 -3.58 21.94
CA ALA A 132 7.84 -3.85 21.88
C ALA A 132 7.59 -5.13 21.08
N ASN A 133 6.36 -5.62 21.08
CA ASN A 133 5.89 -6.71 20.22
C ASN A 133 4.83 -6.19 19.25
N LEU A 134 5.02 -6.38 17.94
CA LEU A 134 4.04 -6.02 16.92
C LEU A 134 2.82 -6.95 17.02
N ASP A 135 1.67 -6.41 17.39
CA ASP A 135 0.41 -7.14 17.46
C ASP A 135 -0.34 -7.03 16.13
N LYS A 136 -0.74 -5.82 15.73
CA LYS A 136 -1.56 -5.61 14.53
C LYS A 136 -1.12 -4.39 13.74
N VAL A 137 -1.32 -4.44 12.43
CA VAL A 137 -1.23 -3.28 11.54
C VAL A 137 -2.55 -3.15 10.79
N LYS A 138 -3.16 -1.98 10.85
CA LYS A 138 -4.41 -1.66 10.16
C LYS A 138 -4.18 -0.42 9.33
N THR A 139 -4.33 -0.53 8.02
CA THR A 139 -4.17 0.61 7.11
C THR A 139 -5.43 0.77 6.30
N TRP A 140 -5.94 1.99 6.21
CA TRP A 140 -6.92 2.33 5.18
C TRP A 140 -6.44 3.51 4.35
N TYR A 141 -6.93 3.57 3.13
CA TYR A 141 -6.63 4.68 2.25
C TYR A 141 -7.79 4.99 1.33
N ILE A 142 -7.79 6.25 0.87
CA ILE A 142 -8.63 6.72 -0.21
C ILE A 142 -7.78 7.55 -1.16
N THR A 143 -7.90 7.29 -2.45
CA THR A 143 -7.33 8.08 -3.53
C THR A 143 -8.48 8.62 -4.37
N VAL A 144 -8.49 9.93 -4.60
CA VAL A 144 -9.42 10.59 -5.52
C VAL A 144 -8.63 11.43 -6.50
N GLY A 145 -9.06 11.46 -7.74
CA GLY A 145 -8.38 12.29 -8.73
C GLY A 145 -9.09 12.31 -10.06
N THR A 146 -8.49 13.01 -11.00
CA THR A 146 -9.01 13.10 -12.36
C THR A 146 -7.90 13.30 -13.36
N LEU A 147 -8.08 12.72 -14.54
CA LEU A 147 -7.30 13.03 -15.72
C LEU A 147 -8.07 14.01 -16.60
N PHE A 148 -7.42 15.08 -17.03
CA PHE A 148 -7.89 15.89 -18.15
C PHE A 148 -7.63 15.12 -19.44
N ASP A 149 -8.68 14.54 -20.02
CA ASP A 149 -8.63 13.76 -21.25
C ASP A 149 -8.65 14.66 -22.50
N LYS A 150 -7.82 15.70 -22.45
CA LYS A 150 -7.45 16.54 -23.57
C LYS A 150 -5.93 16.67 -23.56
N GLN A 151 -5.36 16.56 -24.75
CA GLN A 151 -3.94 16.82 -24.92
C GLN A 151 -3.68 18.32 -24.76
N ILE A 152 -2.86 18.67 -23.77
CA ILE A 152 -2.32 20.00 -23.56
C ILE A 152 -0.86 19.92 -24.02
N TRP A 153 -0.54 20.54 -25.15
CA TRP A 153 0.77 20.44 -25.80
C TRP A 153 1.14 18.99 -26.20
N LEU A 154 2.05 18.33 -25.48
CA LEU A 154 2.53 16.99 -25.83
C LEU A 154 1.83 15.85 -25.08
N GLY A 155 0.98 16.15 -24.10
CA GLY A 155 0.48 15.12 -23.19
C GLY A 155 -0.82 15.47 -22.48
N LYS A 156 -1.28 14.55 -21.63
CA LYS A 156 -2.48 14.70 -20.79
C LYS A 156 -2.07 14.94 -19.34
N LEU A 157 -2.77 15.84 -18.65
CA LEU A 157 -2.50 16.21 -17.27
C LEU A 157 -3.48 15.51 -16.32
N GLY A 158 -2.99 14.95 -15.22
CA GLY A 158 -3.80 14.44 -14.12
C GLY A 158 -3.53 15.17 -12.81
N LEU A 159 -4.46 15.03 -11.87
CA LEU A 159 -4.31 15.44 -10.48
C LEU A 159 -4.95 14.39 -9.59
N TYR A 160 -4.20 13.90 -8.61
CA TYR A 160 -4.62 12.86 -7.67
C TYR A 160 -4.23 13.26 -6.26
N ILE A 161 -5.10 12.95 -5.31
CA ILE A 161 -4.90 13.14 -3.88
C ILE A 161 -5.15 11.79 -3.21
N LYS A 162 -4.24 11.36 -2.36
CA LYS A 162 -4.39 10.18 -1.51
C LYS A 162 -4.28 10.59 -0.05
N TYR A 163 -5.15 10.02 0.77
CA TYR A 163 -5.00 10.00 2.21
C TYR A 163 -4.85 8.56 2.66
N GLN A 164 -3.92 8.32 3.58
CA GLN A 164 -3.68 7.02 4.18
C GLN A 164 -3.51 7.19 5.68
N ASP A 165 -4.13 6.31 6.44
CA ASP A 165 -4.03 6.23 7.90
C ASP A 165 -3.64 4.81 8.26
N THR A 166 -2.67 4.67 9.15
CA THR A 166 -2.12 3.38 9.56
C THR A 166 -2.05 3.33 11.07
N LYS A 167 -2.77 2.40 11.69
CA LYS A 167 -2.66 2.08 13.11
C LYS A 167 -1.77 0.86 13.29
N VAL A 168 -0.73 1.01 14.09
CA VAL A 168 0.16 -0.06 14.55
C VAL A 168 -0.13 -0.30 16.02
N GLU A 169 -0.58 -1.50 16.37
CA GLU A 169 -0.83 -1.93 17.74
C GLU A 169 0.35 -2.74 18.26
N LEU A 170 0.77 -2.45 19.48
CA LEU A 170 1.95 -3.02 20.14
C LEU A 170 1.58 -3.62 21.50
N ASN A 171 2.13 -4.79 21.79
CA ASN A 171 2.08 -5.43 23.10
C ASN A 171 3.44 -5.31 23.81
N ASN A 172 3.43 -5.37 25.15
CA ASN A 172 4.62 -5.32 26.00
C ASN A 172 5.59 -4.18 25.66
N SER A 173 5.05 -3.02 25.30
CA SER A 173 5.85 -1.86 24.89
C SER A 173 6.59 -1.25 26.07
N ALA A 174 7.92 -1.28 26.01
CA ALA A 174 8.78 -0.55 26.94
C ALA A 174 8.84 0.96 26.63
N LEU A 175 8.21 1.39 25.53
CA LEU A 175 8.22 2.76 25.03
C LEU A 175 7.11 3.63 25.64
N GLY A 176 6.24 3.04 26.47
CA GLY A 176 5.20 3.77 27.21
C GLY A 176 3.90 4.00 26.43
N TYR A 177 3.78 3.44 25.23
CA TYR A 177 2.59 3.53 24.38
C TYR A 177 2.20 2.16 23.81
N SER A 178 0.91 1.94 23.56
CA SER A 178 0.36 0.69 23.03
C SER A 178 0.07 0.74 21.52
N ASP A 179 0.11 1.92 20.92
CA ASP A 179 -0.26 2.11 19.54
C ASP A 179 0.39 3.37 18.94
N ILE A 180 0.57 3.33 17.61
CA ILE A 180 1.08 4.44 16.78
C ILE A 180 0.13 4.60 15.60
N GLU A 181 -0.25 5.83 15.26
CA GLU A 181 -1.24 6.12 14.21
C GLU A 181 -0.70 7.07 13.12
N PRO A 182 0.38 6.71 12.38
CA PRO A 182 0.86 7.56 11.30
C PRO A 182 -0.16 7.76 10.18
N THR A 183 -0.22 8.99 9.69
CA THR A 183 -1.02 9.39 8.52
C THR A 183 -0.13 9.94 7.41
N MET A 184 -0.61 9.83 6.18
CA MET A 184 0.08 10.34 4.99
C MET A 184 -0.93 10.99 4.03
N TRP A 185 -0.64 12.22 3.64
CA TRP A 185 -1.24 12.88 2.50
C TRP A 185 -0.30 12.81 1.31
N THR A 186 -0.83 12.46 0.14
CA THR A 186 -0.09 12.52 -1.13
C THR A 186 -0.86 13.39 -2.11
N VAL A 187 -0.17 14.30 -2.79
CA VAL A 187 -0.68 14.99 -3.97
C VAL A 187 0.23 14.64 -5.15
N ALA A 188 -0.35 14.11 -6.23
CA ALA A 188 0.37 13.70 -7.43
C ALA A 188 -0.19 14.39 -8.68
N ILE A 189 0.72 14.90 -9.51
CA ILE A 189 0.44 15.57 -10.78
C ILE A 189 1.20 14.83 -11.89
N PRO A 190 0.60 13.78 -12.48
CA PRO A 190 1.18 13.10 -13.62
C PRO A 190 0.89 13.85 -14.94
N TYR A 191 1.87 13.89 -15.82
CA TYR A 191 1.78 14.37 -17.19
C TYR A 191 2.18 13.25 -18.16
N TYR A 192 1.19 12.71 -18.86
CA TYR A 192 1.33 11.54 -19.74
C TYR A 192 1.66 12.00 -21.16
N LEU A 193 2.89 11.75 -21.60
CA LEU A 193 3.40 12.10 -22.94
C LEU A 193 2.99 11.06 -23.98
N ALA A 194 3.00 9.77 -23.61
CA ALA A 194 2.65 8.66 -24.50
C ALA A 194 1.91 7.57 -23.73
N GLY A 195 0.72 7.91 -23.22
CA GLY A 195 -0.03 7.02 -22.35
C GLY A 195 0.80 6.60 -21.13
N GLN A 196 0.74 5.32 -20.75
CA GLN A 196 1.57 4.78 -19.65
C GLN A 196 3.04 4.56 -20.04
N ASN A 197 3.37 4.62 -21.33
CA ASN A 197 4.72 4.31 -21.81
C ASN A 197 5.70 5.46 -21.59
N ALA A 198 5.22 6.71 -21.50
CA ALA A 198 6.04 7.85 -21.16
C ALA A 198 5.27 8.86 -20.31
N LYS A 199 5.74 9.13 -19.10
CA LYS A 199 5.13 10.10 -18.18
C LYS A 199 6.14 10.79 -17.28
N ILE A 200 5.79 12.01 -16.85
CA ILE A 200 6.48 12.77 -15.81
C ILE A 200 5.50 12.84 -14.63
N VAL A 201 5.96 12.62 -13.41
CA VAL A 201 5.12 12.71 -12.22
C VAL A 201 5.79 13.60 -11.20
N PHE A 202 5.11 14.68 -10.82
CA PHE A 202 5.44 15.42 -9.62
C PHE A 202 4.58 14.91 -8.48
N GLN A 203 5.18 14.62 -7.33
CA GLN A 203 4.49 14.13 -6.15
C GLN A 203 4.99 14.83 -4.91
N TRP A 204 4.07 15.23 -4.04
CA TRP A 204 4.34 15.69 -2.69
C TRP A 204 3.70 14.71 -1.71
N ASN A 205 4.46 14.29 -0.70
CA ASN A 205 3.96 13.51 0.42
C ASN A 205 4.16 14.29 1.71
N HIS A 206 3.14 14.33 2.55
CA HIS A 206 3.18 14.84 3.91
C HIS A 206 2.87 13.70 4.86
N TYR A 207 3.82 13.38 5.72
CA TYR A 207 3.70 12.38 6.78
C TYR A 207 3.48 13.08 8.10
N ASP A 208 2.58 12.55 8.91
CA ASP A 208 2.37 12.92 10.30
C ASP A 208 2.40 11.62 11.11
N TYR A 209 3.32 11.51 12.06
CA TYR A 209 3.54 10.27 12.81
C TYR A 209 2.66 10.14 14.07
N ASP A 210 1.72 11.08 14.28
CA ASP A 210 0.81 11.25 15.43
C ASP A 210 1.53 11.35 16.80
N LYS A 211 1.20 12.42 17.54
CA LYS A 211 1.82 12.84 18.80
C LYS A 211 1.13 12.30 20.06
N LYS A 212 0.16 11.39 19.94
CA LYS A 212 -0.73 11.02 21.07
C LYS A 212 0.01 10.63 22.35
N ASP A 213 1.22 10.11 22.24
CA ASP A 213 2.13 9.94 23.37
C ASP A 213 3.42 10.75 23.16
N ALA A 214 3.75 11.59 24.15
CA ALA A 214 4.73 12.69 24.09
C ALA A 214 6.20 12.31 23.76
N ASN A 215 6.47 11.06 23.40
CA ASN A 215 7.80 10.52 23.07
C ASN A 215 7.83 9.77 21.72
N ILE A 216 6.77 9.82 20.91
CA ILE A 216 6.80 9.30 19.54
C ILE A 216 7.31 10.43 18.65
N HIS A 217 8.52 10.26 18.14
CA HIS A 217 9.15 11.19 17.21
C HIS A 217 9.35 10.53 15.84
N ASP A 218 9.56 11.31 14.77
CA ASP A 218 10.01 10.75 13.48
C ASP A 218 11.23 9.85 13.76
N PRO A 219 11.24 8.58 13.31
CA PRO A 219 12.36 7.67 13.51
C PRO A 219 13.69 8.19 12.93
N ARG A 220 13.65 9.26 12.13
CA ARG A 220 14.80 9.96 11.56
C ARG A 220 15.11 11.29 12.26
N ASN A 221 14.17 11.86 13.01
CA ASN A 221 14.34 13.13 13.73
C ASN A 221 13.45 13.18 14.98
N ASP A 222 14.09 13.09 16.14
CA ASP A 222 13.49 13.16 17.46
C ASP A 222 12.86 14.51 17.84
N LYS A 223 12.88 15.50 16.92
CA LYS A 223 12.35 16.86 17.11
C LYS A 223 11.28 17.25 16.10
N ASP A 224 10.94 16.37 15.17
CA ASP A 224 9.93 16.62 14.14
C ASP A 224 8.99 15.42 14.10
N ASP A 225 7.69 15.68 14.12
CA ASP A 225 6.63 14.68 14.03
C ASP A 225 6.00 14.66 12.64
N THR A 226 6.43 15.55 11.76
CA THR A 226 5.96 15.63 10.39
C THR A 226 7.11 15.61 9.40
N ASN A 227 6.89 15.07 8.21
CA ASN A 227 7.88 15.12 7.15
C ASN A 227 7.24 15.43 5.79
N ASN A 228 7.96 16.18 4.96
CA ASN A 228 7.54 16.54 3.62
C ASN A 228 8.55 16.03 2.60
N ASP A 229 8.10 15.14 1.70
CA ASP A 229 8.92 14.63 0.62
C ASP A 229 8.39 15.14 -0.72
N LEU A 230 9.29 15.69 -1.54
CA LEU A 230 9.02 16.09 -2.91
C LEU A 230 9.72 15.14 -3.88
N THR A 231 8.97 14.58 -4.82
CA THR A 231 9.47 13.65 -5.83
C THR A 231 9.15 14.18 -7.22
N LEU A 232 10.14 14.14 -8.11
CA LEU A 232 9.96 14.32 -9.55
C LEU A 232 10.48 13.08 -10.25
N ALA A 233 9.58 12.34 -10.90
CA ALA A 233 9.89 11.09 -11.57
C ALA A 233 9.67 11.19 -13.08
N PHE A 234 10.58 10.58 -13.84
CA PHE A 234 10.48 10.43 -15.29
C PHE A 234 10.43 8.94 -15.60
N GLN A 235 9.40 8.51 -16.31
CA GLN A 235 9.23 7.11 -16.69
C GLN A 235 9.19 7.01 -18.21
N VAL A 236 9.96 6.06 -18.75
CA VAL A 236 9.87 5.58 -20.14
C VAL A 236 9.89 4.06 -20.12
N GLN A 237 8.93 3.44 -20.78
CA GLN A 237 8.79 1.99 -20.91
C GLN A 237 8.72 1.64 -22.41
N PHE A 238 9.46 0.61 -22.81
CA PHE A 238 9.55 0.08 -24.17
C PHE A 238 9.00 -1.35 -24.24
#